data_AF-A0A7J7KBI3-F1
#
_entry.id   AF-A0A7J7KBI3-F1
#
_cell.length_a   1.000
_cell.length_b   1.000
_cell.length_c   1.000
_cell.angle_alpha   90.00
_cell.angle_beta   90.00
_cell.angle_gamma   90.00
#
_symmetry.space_group_name_H-M   'P 1'
#
loop_
_entity.id
_entity.type
_entity.pdbx_description
1 polymer ?
#
loop_
_entity_poly.entity_id
_entity_poly.type
_entity_poly.pdbx_seq_one_letter_code
_entity_poly.pdbx_strand_id
1 'polypeptide(L)'
;MDYSQMDCLFVAVLSHGDENHLFAVDRAISYEMLTSPLKGEKLDEGKLLRSDAFPGGESKQYFIAKESDFLLAYSTVPGYYSWRNCANGSWFVQAFCEVMLRDGRRLEFVQLLTRVNRMVSYTFQSNASQFSMTNKKQSPCITSMLTKSLYFA
;
A
#
# COMPACT_ATOMS: atom_id res chain seq x y z
N MET A 1 -3.54 20.65 5.69
CA MET A 1 -4.75 19.81 5.67
C MET A 1 -4.89 19.23 7.06
N ASP A 2 -6.06 19.35 7.69
CA ASP A 2 -6.31 18.85 9.06
C ASP A 2 -6.96 17.46 8.98
N TYR A 3 -6.39 16.49 9.71
CA TYR A 3 -6.84 15.09 9.75
C TYR A 3 -7.24 14.65 11.17
N SER A 4 -7.42 15.59 12.10
CA SER A 4 -7.71 15.30 13.51
C SER A 4 -9.00 14.50 13.78
N GLN A 5 -9.91 14.43 12.80
CA GLN A 5 -11.17 13.69 12.86
C GLN A 5 -11.16 12.39 12.04
N MET A 6 -10.00 11.96 11.52
CA MET A 6 -9.87 10.74 10.71
C MET A 6 -9.04 9.69 11.43
N ASP A 7 -9.45 8.42 11.33
CA ASP A 7 -8.70 7.29 11.90
C ASP A 7 -7.47 6.90 11.08
N CYS A 8 -7.53 7.11 9.76
CA CYS A 8 -6.43 6.80 8.84
C CYS A 8 -6.54 7.61 7.54
N LEU A 9 -5.44 7.64 6.78
CA LEU A 9 -5.38 8.19 5.42
C LEU A 9 -5.07 7.06 4.44
N PHE A 10 -5.94 6.86 3.45
CA PHE A 10 -5.73 5.90 2.37
C PHE A 10 -5.48 6.66 1.05
N VAL A 11 -4.34 6.40 0.41
CA VAL A 11 -3.96 7.01 -0.87
C VAL A 11 -3.75 5.92 -1.90
N ALA A 12 -4.46 6.00 -3.04
CA ALA A 12 -4.29 5.10 -4.17
C ALA A 12 -3.83 5.89 -5.41
N VAL A 13 -2.70 5.49 -5.97
CA VAL A 13 -2.15 6.07 -7.20
C VAL A 13 -2.23 5.03 -8.31
N LEU A 14 -2.99 5.33 -9.36
CA LEU A 14 -3.17 4.48 -10.53
C LEU A 14 -2.56 5.21 -11.73
N SER A 15 -1.35 4.82 -12.10
CA SER A 15 -0.69 5.40 -13.28
C SER A 15 0.23 4.43 -13.98
N HIS A 16 0.75 4.85 -15.12
CA HIS A 16 1.95 4.27 -15.70
C HIS A 16 3.14 4.61 -14.81
N GLY A 17 4.14 3.72 -14.81
CA GLY A 17 5.39 3.96 -14.10
C GLY A 17 6.50 3.07 -14.64
N ASP A 18 7.72 3.43 -14.27
CA ASP A 18 8.91 2.60 -14.40
C ASP A 18 9.49 2.33 -13.00
N GLU A 19 10.73 1.85 -12.94
CA GLU A 19 11.39 1.49 -11.68
C GLU A 19 11.49 2.66 -10.69
N ASN A 20 11.62 3.89 -11.18
CA ASN A 20 11.89 5.07 -10.35
C ASN A 20 10.83 6.16 -10.45
N HIS A 21 9.96 6.11 -11.46
CA HIS A 21 9.00 7.18 -11.73
C HIS A 21 7.58 6.66 -11.89
N LEU A 22 6.64 7.51 -11.46
CA LEU A 22 5.24 7.45 -11.83
C LEU A 22 4.96 8.57 -12.82
N PHE A 23 4.26 8.27 -13.91
CA PHE A 23 3.97 9.26 -14.95
C PHE A 23 2.66 9.98 -14.60
N ALA A 24 2.72 11.27 -14.29
CA ALA A 24 1.55 12.14 -14.32
C ALA A 24 1.27 12.56 -15.78
N VAL A 25 0.12 13.20 -16.00
CA VAL A 25 -0.27 13.69 -17.33
C VAL A 25 0.74 14.69 -17.90
N ASP A 26 1.30 15.54 -17.04
CA ASP A 26 2.20 16.63 -17.40
C ASP A 26 3.69 16.27 -17.27
N ARG A 27 4.05 15.37 -16.34
CA ARG A 27 5.46 15.05 -16.03
C ARG A 27 5.63 13.67 -15.41
N ALA A 28 6.86 13.17 -15.44
CA ALA A 28 7.29 12.07 -14.56
C ALA A 28 7.52 12.59 -13.13
N ILE A 29 7.01 11.87 -12.13
CA ILE A 29 7.17 12.14 -10.70
C ILE A 29 7.99 11.00 -10.10
N SER A 30 9.09 11.30 -9.43
CA SER A 30 9.90 10.27 -8.76
C SER A 30 9.11 9.58 -7.65
N TYR A 31 9.27 8.27 -7.52
CA TYR A 31 8.74 7.49 -6.41
C TYR A 31 9.22 8.05 -5.06
N GLU A 32 10.44 8.58 -5.03
CA GLU A 32 11.00 9.26 -3.87
C GLU A 32 10.20 10.49 -3.49
N MET A 33 9.64 11.25 -4.44
CA MET A 33 8.84 12.43 -4.12
C MET A 33 7.50 12.06 -3.45
N LEU A 34 6.92 10.92 -3.82
CA LEU A 34 5.69 10.43 -3.20
C LEU A 34 5.93 9.83 -1.82
N THR A 35 7.10 9.23 -1.62
CA THR A 35 7.50 8.65 -0.32
C THR A 35 8.33 9.61 0.52
N SER A 36 8.69 10.80 0.02
CA SER A 36 9.46 11.78 0.79
C SER A 36 8.76 12.25 2.05
N PRO A 37 7.41 12.40 2.10
CA PRO A 37 6.72 12.69 3.35
C PRO A 37 6.86 11.56 4.39
N LEU A 38 7.26 10.37 3.94
CA LEU A 38 7.47 9.16 4.75
C LEU A 38 8.94 8.96 5.13
N LYS A 39 9.87 9.71 4.53
CA LYS A 39 11.31 9.60 4.80
C LYS A 39 11.70 10.54 5.94
N GLY A 40 12.28 9.97 6.98
CA GLY A 40 12.92 10.67 8.09
C GLY A 40 14.37 11.01 7.79
N GLU A 41 15.04 11.58 8.78
CA GLU A 41 16.47 11.85 8.74
C GLU A 41 17.28 10.61 9.18
N LYS A 42 18.60 10.60 8.96
CA LYS A 42 19.47 9.45 9.35
C LYS A 42 19.39 9.10 10.84
N LEU A 43 19.09 10.08 11.68
CA LEU A 43 18.80 9.91 13.09
C LEU A 43 17.37 10.38 13.33
N ASP A 44 16.53 9.50 13.87
CA ASP A 44 15.15 9.84 14.19
C ASP A 44 15.00 10.15 15.67
N GLU A 45 14.68 11.41 15.97
CA GLU A 45 14.36 11.86 17.33
C GLU A 45 13.00 11.36 17.84
N GLY A 46 12.22 10.75 16.94
CA GLY A 46 10.86 10.30 17.20
C GLY A 46 9.87 11.46 17.37
N LYS A 47 8.63 11.10 17.66
CA LYS A 47 7.55 12.02 17.98
C LYS A 47 6.89 11.56 19.28
N LEU A 48 6.67 12.51 20.17
CA LEU A 48 5.91 12.26 21.40
C LEU A 48 4.45 11.96 21.03
N LEU A 49 4.04 10.71 21.26
CA LEU A 49 2.66 10.28 21.22
C LEU A 49 2.10 10.32 22.65
N ARG A 50 1.06 11.14 22.84
CA ARG A 50 0.27 11.09 24.07
C ARG A 50 -0.78 10.00 23.91
N SER A 51 -0.75 8.99 24.79
CA SER A 51 -1.88 8.08 24.89
C SER A 51 -3.02 8.83 25.56
N ASP A 52 -4.18 8.88 24.90
CA ASP A 52 -5.42 9.25 25.57
C ASP A 52 -5.62 8.22 26.69
N ALA A 53 -5.60 8.69 27.93
CA ALA A 53 -5.75 7.82 29.08
C ALA A 53 -7.18 7.26 29.09
N PHE A 54 -7.32 5.95 29.32
CA PHE A 54 -8.60 5.42 29.78
C PHE A 54 -9.03 6.15 31.05
N PRO A 55 -10.34 6.33 31.32
CA PRO A 55 -10.80 6.98 32.55
C PRO A 55 -10.23 6.26 33.77
N GLY A 56 -9.30 6.91 34.49
CA GLY A 56 -8.62 6.36 35.68
C GLY A 56 -7.20 5.80 35.48
N GLY A 57 -6.63 5.86 34.27
CA GLY A 57 -5.24 5.46 34.00
C GLY A 57 -4.25 6.63 33.99
N GLU A 58 -3.00 6.41 34.40
CA GLU A 58 -1.92 7.39 34.21
C GLU A 58 -1.66 7.61 32.71
N SER A 59 -1.52 8.87 32.31
CA SER A 59 -1.14 9.24 30.94
C SER A 59 0.28 8.75 30.64
N LYS A 60 0.40 7.65 29.89
CA LYS A 60 1.70 7.18 29.40
C LYS A 60 2.10 7.96 28.15
N GLN A 61 3.33 8.47 28.18
CA GLN A 61 3.98 9.11 27.06
C GLN A 61 4.85 8.08 26.34
N TYR A 62 4.71 8.01 25.02
CA TYR A 62 5.52 7.14 24.18
C TYR A 62 6.25 8.00 23.13
N PHE A 63 7.47 7.62 22.77
CA PHE A 63 8.15 8.17 21.60
C PHE A 63 8.06 7.14 20.48
N ILE A 64 7.52 7.55 19.34
CA ILE A 64 7.39 6.70 18.15
C ILE A 64 8.25 7.24 17.01
N ALA A 65 8.85 6.37 16.21
CA ALA A 65 9.61 6.79 15.03
C ALA A 65 8.70 7.50 14.03
N LYS A 66 9.18 8.55 13.36
CA LYS A 66 8.42 9.37 12.41
C LYS A 66 7.93 8.58 11.19
N GLU A 67 8.64 7.51 10.83
CA GLU A 67 8.28 6.61 9.72
C GLU A 67 7.38 5.42 10.16
N SER A 68 6.90 5.42 11.41
CA SER A 68 5.98 4.39 11.88
C SER A 68 4.57 4.61 11.34
N ASP A 69 3.77 3.54 11.36
CA ASP A 69 2.36 3.55 10.99
C ASP A 69 2.06 3.86 9.51
N PHE A 70 3.05 3.59 8.65
CA PHE A 70 2.89 3.58 7.20
C PHE A 70 2.78 2.15 6.65
N LEU A 71 2.02 2.01 5.58
CA LEU A 71 1.96 0.79 4.78
C LEU A 71 1.93 1.14 3.30
N LEU A 72 2.82 0.52 2.53
CA LEU A 72 2.89 0.65 1.08
C LEU A 72 2.51 -0.69 0.44
N ALA A 73 1.53 -0.65 -0.46
CA ALA A 73 1.07 -1.81 -1.20
C ALA A 73 1.29 -1.57 -2.71
N TYR A 74 2.30 -2.23 -3.26
CA TYR A 74 2.67 -2.15 -4.66
C TYR A 74 2.00 -3.26 -5.45
N SER A 75 1.53 -2.92 -6.65
CA SER A 75 0.91 -3.90 -7.54
C SER A 75 1.86 -4.98 -8.05
N THR A 76 3.18 -4.73 -8.04
CA THR A 76 4.21 -5.68 -8.44
C THR A 76 5.49 -5.43 -7.63
N VAL A 77 6.40 -6.41 -7.60
CA VAL A 77 7.74 -6.25 -7.02
C VAL A 77 8.59 -5.25 -7.83
N PRO A 78 9.49 -4.48 -7.19
CA PRO A 78 10.36 -3.54 -7.90
C PRO A 78 11.12 -4.18 -9.07
N GLY A 79 11.22 -3.46 -10.19
CA GLY A 79 11.90 -3.93 -11.41
C GLY A 79 11.03 -4.80 -12.35
N TYR A 80 9.75 -5.05 -12.03
CA TYR A 80 8.85 -5.86 -12.85
C TYR A 80 7.66 -5.07 -13.40
N TYR A 81 7.10 -5.55 -14.50
CA TYR A 81 5.86 -5.00 -15.06
C TYR A 81 4.66 -5.29 -14.14
N SER A 82 3.68 -4.38 -14.19
CA SER A 82 2.34 -4.57 -13.62
C SER A 82 1.30 -4.63 -14.75
N TRP A 83 0.51 -5.70 -14.76
CA TRP A 83 -0.39 -6.03 -15.86
C TRP A 83 -1.75 -5.35 -15.70
N ARG A 84 -2.24 -4.81 -16.82
CA ARG A 84 -3.56 -4.20 -16.95
C ARG A 84 -4.31 -4.73 -18.16
N ASN A 85 -5.53 -5.18 -17.95
CA ASN A 85 -6.47 -5.48 -19.01
C ASN A 85 -7.25 -4.20 -19.38
N CYS A 86 -7.46 -3.95 -20.67
CA CYS A 86 -8.14 -2.73 -21.13
C CYS A 86 -9.64 -2.68 -20.77
N ALA A 87 -10.30 -3.83 -20.65
CA ALA A 87 -11.71 -3.93 -20.28
C ALA A 87 -11.91 -4.09 -18.76
N ASN A 88 -11.08 -4.91 -18.11
CA ASN A 88 -11.30 -5.32 -16.71
C ASN A 88 -10.43 -4.56 -15.69
N GLY A 89 -9.47 -3.75 -16.13
CA GLY A 89 -8.53 -3.04 -15.25
C GLY A 89 -7.31 -3.86 -14.86
N SER A 90 -6.55 -3.41 -13.85
CA SER A 90 -5.32 -4.08 -13.41
C SER A 90 -5.59 -5.28 -12.53
N TRP A 91 -4.75 -6.32 -12.62
CA TRP A 91 -4.94 -7.55 -11.84
C TRP A 91 -4.93 -7.28 -10.34
N PHE A 92 -4.03 -6.39 -9.89
CA PHE A 92 -3.93 -6.00 -8.49
C PHE A 92 -5.20 -5.32 -7.98
N VAL A 93 -5.74 -4.35 -8.73
CA VAL A 93 -6.96 -3.62 -8.29
C VAL A 93 -8.18 -4.53 -8.32
N GLN A 94 -8.31 -5.38 -9.35
CA GLN A 94 -9.36 -6.41 -9.39
C GLN A 94 -9.31 -7.29 -8.14
N ALA A 95 -8.14 -7.86 -7.84
CA ALA A 95 -7.96 -8.72 -6.67
C ALA A 95 -8.16 -7.98 -5.35
N PHE A 96 -7.69 -6.74 -5.24
CA PHE A 96 -7.88 -5.90 -4.06
C PHE A 96 -9.37 -5.65 -3.79
N CYS A 97 -10.12 -5.20 -4.79
CA CYS A 97 -11.54 -4.94 -4.65
C CYS A 97 -12.31 -6.23 -4.30
N GLU A 98 -12.01 -7.36 -4.92
CA GLU A 98 -12.67 -8.64 -4.62
C GLU A 98 -12.43 -9.08 -3.17
N VAL A 99 -11.18 -9.04 -2.71
CA VAL A 99 -10.81 -9.41 -1.33
C VAL A 99 -11.43 -8.45 -0.32
N MET A 100 -11.39 -7.14 -0.57
CA MET A 100 -12.00 -6.14 0.32
C MET A 100 -13.51 -6.31 0.43
N LEU A 101 -14.21 -6.56 -0.68
CA LEU A 101 -15.66 -6.80 -0.66
C LEU A 101 -16.02 -8.08 0.11
N ARG A 102 -15.21 -9.13 0.00
CA ARG A 102 -15.49 -10.42 0.64
C ARG A 102 -15.11 -10.45 2.13
N ASP A 103 -13.95 -9.91 2.46
CA ASP A 103 -13.28 -10.15 3.73
C ASP A 103 -12.96 -8.86 4.52
N GLY A 104 -13.21 -7.68 3.94
CA GLY A 104 -12.70 -6.39 4.44
C GLY A 104 -13.09 -6.02 5.87
N ARG A 105 -14.26 -6.47 6.35
CA ARG A 105 -14.74 -6.27 7.72
C ARG A 105 -14.32 -7.36 8.71
N ARG A 106 -13.65 -8.41 8.24
CA ARG A 106 -13.40 -9.64 9.02
C ARG A 106 -11.93 -9.88 9.29
N LEU A 107 -11.05 -9.36 8.44
CA LEU A 107 -9.63 -9.64 8.49
C LEU A 107 -8.84 -8.35 8.70
N GLU A 108 -7.66 -8.55 9.30
CA GLU A 108 -6.66 -7.51 9.43
C GLU A 108 -6.11 -7.12 8.04
N PHE A 109 -5.71 -5.86 7.87
CA PHE A 109 -5.39 -5.32 6.54
C PHE A 109 -4.20 -6.01 5.85
N VAL A 110 -3.13 -6.36 6.59
CA VAL A 110 -2.02 -7.14 6.03
C VAL A 110 -2.48 -8.55 5.62
N GLN A 111 -3.41 -9.17 6.35
CA GLN A 111 -4.03 -10.44 5.94
C GLN A 111 -4.84 -10.28 4.65
N LEU A 112 -5.59 -9.18 4.49
CA LEU A 112 -6.30 -8.86 3.25
C LEU A 112 -5.31 -8.74 2.09
N LEU A 113 -4.26 -7.94 2.23
CA LEU A 113 -3.24 -7.78 1.20
C LEU A 113 -2.49 -9.09 0.90
N THR A 114 -2.31 -9.97 1.89
CA THR A 114 -1.76 -11.31 1.68
C THR A 114 -2.68 -12.17 0.79
N ARG A 115 -4.01 -12.07 0.95
CA ARG A 115 -4.97 -12.73 0.06
C ARG A 115 -4.95 -12.13 -1.34
N VAL A 116 -4.75 -10.81 -1.47
CA VAL A 116 -4.54 -10.15 -2.76
C VAL A 116 -3.30 -10.70 -3.45
N ASN A 117 -2.16 -10.80 -2.75
CA ASN A 117 -0.93 -11.41 -3.28
C ASN A 117 -1.19 -12.83 -3.80
N ARG A 118 -1.89 -13.66 -3.01
CA ARG A 118 -2.26 -15.01 -3.43
C ARG A 118 -3.12 -14.98 -4.70
N MET A 119 -4.13 -14.12 -4.76
CA MET A 119 -5.02 -14.08 -5.92
C MET A 119 -4.28 -13.66 -7.19
N VAL A 120 -3.46 -12.59 -7.12
CA VAL A 120 -2.66 -12.12 -8.25
C VAL A 120 -1.69 -13.21 -8.73
N SER A 121 -0.95 -13.83 -7.81
CA SER A 121 0.07 -14.82 -8.16
C SER A 121 -0.49 -16.12 -8.72
N TYR A 122 -1.66 -16.58 -8.26
CA TYR A 122 -2.18 -17.90 -8.65
C TYR A 122 -3.22 -17.83 -9.78
N THR A 123 -4.09 -16.82 -9.79
CA THR A 123 -5.24 -16.79 -10.71
C THR A 123 -4.94 -16.09 -12.04
N PHE A 124 -4.03 -15.12 -12.06
CA PHE A 124 -3.79 -14.29 -13.24
C PHE A 124 -2.60 -14.75 -14.07
N GLN A 125 -2.72 -14.68 -15.39
CA GLN A 125 -1.66 -14.92 -16.36
C GLN A 125 -1.89 -14.02 -17.58
N SER A 126 -0.82 -13.49 -18.16
CA SER A 126 -0.95 -12.59 -19.30
C SER A 126 -1.31 -13.37 -20.56
N ASN A 127 -2.23 -12.80 -21.34
CA ASN A 127 -2.56 -13.26 -22.68
C ASN A 127 -2.36 -12.07 -23.61
N ALA A 128 -1.17 -12.01 -24.22
CA ALA A 128 -0.77 -10.94 -25.13
C ALA A 128 -0.55 -11.51 -26.53
N SER A 129 -0.80 -10.69 -27.55
CA SER A 129 -0.51 -11.04 -28.95
C SER A 129 0.98 -11.27 -29.19
N GLN A 130 1.84 -10.56 -28.46
CA GLN A 130 3.28 -10.73 -28.54
C GLN A 130 3.74 -11.92 -27.69
N PHE A 131 4.45 -12.86 -28.32
CA PHE A 131 4.95 -14.08 -27.67
C PHE A 131 5.83 -13.82 -26.44
N SER A 132 6.66 -12.78 -26.47
CA SER A 132 7.51 -12.41 -25.33
C SER A 132 6.72 -11.89 -24.13
N MET A 133 5.46 -11.49 -24.31
CA MET A 133 4.60 -10.89 -23.30
C MET A 133 3.43 -11.79 -22.88
N THR A 134 3.22 -12.93 -23.55
CA THR A 134 2.19 -13.90 -23.16
C THR A 134 2.71 -14.88 -22.10
N ASN A 135 1.81 -15.53 -21.37
CA ASN A 135 2.09 -16.50 -20.30
C ASN A 135 2.96 -15.98 -19.14
N LYS A 136 2.92 -14.67 -18.87
CA LYS A 136 3.67 -14.04 -17.77
C LYS A 136 2.84 -13.96 -16.50
N LYS A 137 3.53 -13.80 -15.38
CA LYS A 137 2.98 -13.75 -14.01
C LYS A 137 3.32 -12.41 -13.36
N GLN A 138 2.66 -12.12 -12.24
CA GLN A 138 2.84 -10.94 -11.43
C GLN A 138 2.81 -11.33 -9.96
N SER A 139 3.63 -10.67 -9.13
CA SER A 139 3.59 -10.81 -7.67
C SER A 139 3.59 -9.42 -7.07
N PRO A 140 2.53 -9.00 -6.35
CA PRO A 140 2.53 -7.71 -5.65
C PRO A 140 3.49 -7.71 -4.45
N CYS A 141 3.78 -6.53 -3.93
CA CYS A 141 4.72 -6.33 -2.82
C CYS A 141 4.08 -5.47 -1.73
N ILE A 142 4.29 -5.84 -0.47
CA ILE A 142 3.78 -5.13 0.70
C ILE A 142 4.98 -4.73 1.56
N THR A 143 5.07 -3.46 1.91
CA THR A 143 6.06 -2.91 2.85
C THR A 143 5.29 -2.28 3.99
N SER A 144 5.41 -2.84 5.19
CA SER A 144 4.65 -2.41 6.37
C SER A 144 5.57 -1.91 7.47
N MET A 145 5.26 -0.72 7.97
CA MET A 145 5.81 -0.09 9.16
C MET A 145 4.71 0.12 10.22
N LEU A 146 3.56 -0.57 10.08
CA LEU A 146 2.46 -0.51 11.04
C LEU A 146 2.91 -1.05 12.41
N THR A 147 2.60 -0.30 13.47
CA THR A 147 2.87 -0.74 14.86
C THR A 147 1.68 -1.45 15.50
N LYS A 148 0.53 -1.45 14.83
CA LYS A 148 -0.73 -2.03 15.27
C LYS A 148 -1.44 -2.72 14.11
N SER A 149 -2.26 -3.72 14.44
CA SER A 149 -3.16 -4.33 13.46
C SER A 149 -4.24 -3.34 13.03
N LEU A 150 -4.46 -3.22 11.71
CA LEU A 150 -5.48 -2.34 11.13
C LEU A 150 -6.69 -3.16 10.70
N TYR A 151 -7.89 -2.76 11.15
CA TYR A 151 -9.17 -3.34 10.78
C TYR A 151 -10.12 -2.23 10.30
N PHE A 152 -10.89 -2.49 9.25
CA PHE A 152 -11.95 -1.60 8.77
C PHE A 152 -13.30 -2.12 9.29
N ALA A 153 -13.74 -1.62 10.44
CA ALA A 153 -15.01 -1.98 11.09
C ALA A 153 -16.12 -0.99 10.74
#